data_AF-A0A930HUI6-F1
#
_entry.id   AF-A0A930HUI6-F1
#
_cell.length_a   1.000
_cell.length_b   1.000
_cell.length_c   1.000
_cell.angle_alpha   90.00
_cell.angle_beta   90.00
_cell.angle_gamma   90.00
#
_symmetry.space_group_name_H-M   'P 1'
#
loop_
_entity.id
_entity.type
_entity.pdbx_description
1 polymer ?
#
loop_
_entity_poly.entity_id
_entity_poly.type
_entity_poly.pdbx_seq_one_letter_code
_entity_poly.pdbx_strand_id
1 'polypeptide(L)'
;MKRYNKHLILGLCAASLALGLASCKKDGDSVDTLLERNYPPRVYIQADRYSALENNYSLQHGSTAVTGDNVGYFTVRLNRPSSKDVVVTLKSTVDNSEVASAVTLSATEVTVKAGQVASDPVSVTLDLSALTSRAAAESYTVQVSIESIKSAASGVDISSNLNLYSAIFSKSAKSEEAVVVGDSGVDFSSINYFDQNDRAAKWTVSQVTEGIDGAKDPKRVIDGNYGTDFASNNRGFSFVVDFGKVISGFRGVLTYYWADWTAPKEIQLECSVDGTTWTNLGRADISALTGDAKSFFGLKKAYPARYVRYTVTKPVGRTSITEFYAFEDAAEATADDIFSGATE
;
A
#
# COMPACT_ATOMS: atom_id res chain seq x y z
N MET A 1 39.57 -34.00 59.90
CA MET A 1 40.69 -34.83 59.43
C MET A 1 40.29 -35.56 58.15
N LYS A 2 41.15 -35.46 57.13
CA LYS A 2 41.30 -36.23 55.87
C LYS A 2 40.42 -37.50 55.75
N ARG A 3 39.49 -37.54 54.79
CA ARG A 3 39.59 -38.16 53.43
C ARG A 3 39.82 -39.67 53.44
N TYR A 4 38.89 -40.44 52.87
CA TYR A 4 39.19 -41.41 51.80
C TYR A 4 37.95 -41.74 50.94
N ASN A 5 38.09 -41.48 49.64
CA ASN A 5 37.22 -41.87 48.53
C ASN A 5 37.58 -43.27 48.03
N LYS A 6 36.60 -43.96 47.41
CA LYS A 6 36.62 -44.78 46.16
C LYS A 6 35.42 -45.74 46.24
N HIS A 7 34.46 -45.81 45.31
CA HIS A 7 34.51 -46.14 43.86
C HIS A 7 33.15 -45.62 43.24
N LEU A 8 33.01 -44.83 42.16
CA LEU A 8 33.24 -45.03 40.70
C LEU A 8 32.84 -46.45 40.21
N ILE A 9 31.96 -46.75 39.24
CA ILE A 9 31.25 -46.09 38.11
C ILE A 9 30.10 -47.04 37.69
N LEU A 10 28.97 -46.50 37.17
CA LEU A 10 28.17 -46.90 35.97
C LEU A 10 26.71 -46.41 36.19
N GLY A 11 26.00 -45.70 35.32
CA GLY A 11 26.24 -45.06 34.03
C GLY A 11 24.90 -44.52 33.49
N LEU A 12 24.90 -43.25 33.04
CA LEU A 12 24.01 -42.53 32.09
C LEU A 12 22.47 -42.67 32.14
N CYS A 13 21.76 -41.52 32.22
CA CYS A 13 21.19 -40.83 31.05
C CYS A 13 20.58 -39.45 31.41
N ALA A 14 20.65 -38.53 30.44
CA ALA A 14 20.43 -37.09 30.56
C ALA A 14 18.98 -36.63 30.32
N ALA A 15 18.63 -35.45 30.86
CA ALA A 15 17.73 -34.39 30.31
C ALA A 15 17.19 -33.55 31.50
N SER A 16 17.83 -32.42 31.84
CA SER A 16 17.57 -31.05 31.34
C SER A 16 16.75 -30.20 32.33
N LEU A 17 17.46 -29.36 33.08
CA LEU A 17 16.97 -28.15 33.76
C LEU A 17 16.58 -27.07 32.74
N ALA A 18 15.61 -26.21 33.10
CA ALA A 18 15.63 -24.73 33.05
C ALA A 18 14.20 -24.20 32.80
N LEU A 19 13.48 -23.73 33.82
CA LEU A 19 13.48 -22.35 34.31
C LEU A 19 13.16 -21.31 33.22
N GLY A 20 11.89 -20.89 33.22
CA GLY A 20 11.45 -19.67 32.58
C GLY A 20 11.94 -18.44 33.35
N LEU A 21 12.65 -17.58 32.64
CA LEU A 21 12.63 -16.14 32.87
C LEU A 21 12.41 -15.53 31.49
N ALA A 22 11.22 -14.97 31.29
CA ALA A 22 10.90 -14.15 30.13
C ALA A 22 11.78 -12.89 30.18
N SER A 23 12.89 -12.93 29.45
CA SER A 23 13.71 -11.76 29.18
C SER A 23 13.06 -10.98 28.03
N CYS A 24 12.66 -9.73 28.32
CA CYS A 24 12.42 -8.74 27.28
C CYS A 24 13.69 -8.61 26.45
N LYS A 25 13.74 -9.26 25.28
CA LYS A 25 14.77 -8.97 24.28
C LYS A 25 14.47 -7.60 23.68
N LYS A 26 14.99 -6.56 24.33
CA LYS A 26 15.39 -5.36 23.59
C LYS A 26 16.61 -5.82 22.81
N ASP A 27 16.48 -5.96 21.50
CA ASP A 27 17.61 -6.28 20.63
C ASP A 27 18.71 -5.26 20.95
N GLY A 28 19.79 -5.76 21.56
CA GLY A 28 20.91 -4.91 21.90
C GLY A 28 21.53 -4.45 20.60
N ASP A 29 21.66 -3.14 20.44
CA ASP A 29 22.55 -2.52 19.45
C ASP A 29 23.82 -3.38 19.32
N SER A 30 24.21 -3.76 18.09
CA SER A 30 25.43 -4.52 17.88
C SER A 30 26.63 -3.80 18.49
N VAL A 31 27.68 -4.54 18.83
CA VAL A 31 28.91 -3.96 19.37
C VAL A 31 29.46 -2.88 18.42
N ASP A 32 29.32 -3.09 17.10
CA ASP A 32 29.72 -2.11 16.09
C ASP A 32 28.85 -0.85 16.11
N THR A 33 27.52 -0.94 16.27
CA THR A 33 26.66 0.25 16.38
C THR A 33 26.89 1.00 17.69
N LEU A 34 27.19 0.29 18.79
CA LEU A 34 27.56 0.91 20.08
C LEU A 34 28.93 1.59 20.03
N LEU A 35 29.90 0.99 19.35
CA LEU A 35 31.23 1.57 19.15
C LEU A 35 31.14 2.79 18.24
N GLU A 36 30.46 2.71 17.10
CA GLU A 36 30.27 3.86 16.22
C GLU A 36 29.53 5.03 16.90
N ARG A 37 28.59 4.74 17.82
CA ARG A 37 27.92 5.79 18.60
C ARG A 37 28.84 6.43 19.65
N ASN A 38 29.76 5.68 20.24
CA ASN A 38 30.56 6.13 21.38
C ASN A 38 31.98 6.62 20.99
N TYR A 39 32.70 5.93 20.09
CA TYR A 39 34.06 6.28 19.64
C TYR A 39 34.41 5.64 18.29
N PRO A 40 35.03 6.36 17.32
CA PRO A 40 35.47 7.78 17.27
C PRO A 40 34.41 8.74 16.66
N PRO A 41 34.68 10.04 16.36
CA PRO A 41 33.70 10.92 15.72
C PRO A 41 33.25 10.39 14.35
N ARG A 42 31.93 10.35 14.13
CA ARG A 42 31.33 9.81 12.91
C ARG A 42 30.30 10.77 12.33
N VAL A 43 30.35 10.94 11.01
CA VAL A 43 29.27 11.56 10.24
C VAL A 43 28.36 10.48 9.65
N TYR A 44 27.05 10.68 9.77
CA TYR A 44 26.04 9.71 9.36
C TYR A 44 24.78 10.42 8.85
N ILE A 45 23.90 9.68 8.19
CA ILE A 45 22.59 10.16 7.75
C ILE A 45 21.52 9.65 8.71
N GLN A 46 20.59 10.53 9.08
CA GLN A 46 19.41 10.18 9.85
C GLN A 46 18.16 10.60 9.09
N ALA A 47 17.24 9.66 8.88
CA ALA A 47 15.90 9.96 8.38
C ALA A 47 15.10 10.79 9.41
N ASP A 48 14.09 11.52 8.95
CA ASP A 48 13.22 12.35 9.79
C ASP A 48 12.48 11.55 10.89
N ARG A 49 12.19 10.26 10.65
CA ARG A 49 11.47 9.37 11.57
C ARG A 49 12.43 8.48 12.35
N TYR A 50 12.52 8.73 13.66
CA TYR A 50 13.32 7.95 14.62
C TYR A 50 12.92 6.46 14.75
N SER A 51 11.76 6.05 14.21
CA SER A 51 11.13 4.76 14.51
C SER A 51 10.73 3.90 13.31
N ALA A 52 10.92 4.35 12.07
CA ALA A 52 10.64 3.55 10.87
C ALA A 52 11.85 3.58 9.93
N LEU A 53 12.48 2.42 9.73
CA LEU A 53 13.60 2.22 8.80
C LEU A 53 13.19 2.34 7.32
N GLU A 54 11.89 2.36 7.01
CA GLU A 54 11.42 2.37 5.63
C GLU A 54 10.69 3.67 5.30
N ASN A 55 11.37 4.55 4.56
CA ASN A 55 10.75 5.73 3.95
C ASN A 55 9.99 5.28 2.70
N ASN A 56 8.86 4.62 2.91
CA ASN A 56 7.97 4.14 1.86
C ASN A 56 6.96 5.23 1.49
N TYR A 57 6.93 5.60 0.21
CA TYR A 57 6.05 6.59 -0.37
C TYR A 57 5.12 5.91 -1.37
N SER A 58 3.81 6.06 -1.18
CA SER A 58 2.82 5.51 -2.11
C SER A 58 2.43 6.55 -3.15
N LEU A 59 2.61 6.22 -4.42
CA LEU A 59 2.25 7.07 -5.56
C LEU A 59 1.06 6.46 -6.31
N GLN A 60 0.12 7.30 -6.74
CA GLN A 60 -1.04 6.89 -7.52
C GLN A 60 -0.88 7.32 -8.97
N HIS A 61 -1.01 6.38 -9.90
CA HIS A 61 -1.06 6.69 -11.32
C HIS A 61 -2.52 6.86 -11.77
N GLY A 62 -2.95 8.12 -11.87
CA GLY A 62 -4.27 8.49 -12.40
C GLY A 62 -4.32 8.40 -13.93
N SER A 63 -5.38 8.96 -14.51
CA SER A 63 -5.61 8.89 -15.96
C SER A 63 -4.58 9.69 -16.77
N THR A 64 -4.08 10.80 -16.22
CA THR A 64 -3.21 11.75 -16.91
C THR A 64 -1.88 12.02 -16.21
N ALA A 65 -1.77 11.76 -14.92
CA ALA A 65 -0.58 12.08 -14.13
C ALA A 65 -0.38 11.11 -12.97
N VAL A 66 0.85 11.10 -12.44
CA VAL A 66 1.20 10.43 -11.19
C VAL A 66 1.18 11.45 -10.05
N THR A 67 0.58 11.09 -8.92
CA THR A 67 0.45 11.94 -7.73
C THR A 67 0.87 11.20 -6.46
N GLY A 68 1.10 11.94 -5.38
CA GLY A 68 1.50 11.41 -4.07
C GLY A 68 2.73 12.11 -3.53
N ASP A 69 3.09 11.79 -2.29
CA ASP A 69 4.29 12.33 -1.64
C ASP A 69 5.54 11.77 -2.33
N ASN A 70 6.34 12.66 -2.91
CA ASN A 70 7.49 12.29 -3.73
C ASN A 70 8.82 12.85 -3.19
N VAL A 71 8.81 13.27 -1.92
CA VAL A 71 9.95 13.91 -1.26
C VAL A 71 10.32 13.15 0.00
N GLY A 72 11.57 12.68 0.04
CA GLY A 72 12.20 12.10 1.21
C GLY A 72 13.07 13.10 1.95
N TYR A 73 12.95 13.16 3.27
CA TYR A 73 13.72 14.08 4.12
C TYR A 73 14.70 13.34 5.02
N PHE A 74 15.89 13.92 5.17
CA PHE A 74 16.94 13.40 6.04
C PHE A 74 17.84 14.54 6.55
N THR A 75 18.69 14.22 7.51
CA THR A 75 19.70 15.14 8.05
C THR A 75 21.05 14.46 8.06
N VAL A 76 22.12 15.24 7.82
CA VAL A 76 23.48 14.79 8.07
C VAL A 76 23.81 15.12 9.52
N ARG A 77 24.30 14.14 10.27
CA ARG A 77 24.53 14.26 11.71
C ARG A 77 25.92 13.82 12.10
N LEU A 78 26.33 14.32 13.27
CA LEU A 78 27.53 13.87 13.96
C LEU A 78 27.14 13.18 15.26
N ASN A 79 27.85 12.11 15.61
CA ASN A 79 27.63 11.43 16.89
C ASN A 79 28.08 12.29 18.10
N ARG A 80 28.86 13.34 17.84
CA ARG A 80 29.29 14.36 18.81
C ARG A 80 29.60 15.69 18.11
N PRO A 81 29.56 16.82 18.82
CA PRO A 81 29.96 18.11 18.24
C PRO A 81 31.40 18.10 17.72
N SER A 82 31.63 18.77 16.58
CA SER A 82 32.97 19.02 16.02
C SER A 82 33.42 20.46 16.34
N SER A 83 34.72 20.67 16.52
CA SER A 83 35.30 22.02 16.73
C SER A 83 35.40 22.85 15.45
N LYS A 84 35.19 22.23 14.28
CA LYS A 84 35.13 22.87 12.97
C LYS A 84 33.86 22.43 12.23
N ASP A 85 33.43 23.24 11.27
CA ASP A 85 32.41 22.82 10.31
C ASP A 85 32.83 21.48 9.67
N VAL A 86 31.86 20.56 9.56
CA VAL A 86 32.02 19.31 8.82
C VAL A 86 31.22 19.44 7.54
N VAL A 87 31.90 19.45 6.40
CA VAL A 87 31.30 19.56 5.07
C VAL A 87 31.42 18.21 4.37
N VAL A 88 30.29 17.66 3.94
CA VAL A 88 30.24 16.39 3.21
C VAL A 88 29.64 16.57 1.83
N THR A 89 30.03 15.70 0.91
CA THR A 89 29.41 15.55 -0.39
C THR A 89 28.45 14.37 -0.38
N LEU A 90 27.23 14.59 -0.87
CA LEU A 90 26.19 13.59 -1.01
C LEU A 90 26.08 13.14 -2.46
N LYS A 91 25.70 11.87 -2.64
CA LYS A 91 25.38 11.28 -3.93
C LYS A 91 24.05 10.55 -3.85
N SER A 92 23.19 10.77 -4.83
CA SER A 92 21.96 10.01 -5.01
C SER A 92 22.09 8.99 -6.14
N THR A 93 21.38 7.88 -6.01
CA THR A 93 21.19 6.85 -7.04
C THR A 93 19.76 6.33 -6.98
N VAL A 94 19.31 5.69 -8.06
CA VAL A 94 18.03 4.97 -8.13
C VAL A 94 18.27 3.65 -8.85
N ASP A 95 17.56 2.61 -8.41
CA ASP A 95 17.65 1.25 -8.95
C ASP A 95 17.21 1.13 -10.41
N ASN A 96 16.39 2.07 -10.89
CA ASN A 96 16.02 2.20 -12.30
C ASN A 96 16.79 3.34 -12.99
N SER A 97 17.77 3.00 -13.83
CA SER A 97 18.62 3.97 -14.53
C SER A 97 17.87 4.88 -15.51
N GLU A 98 16.71 4.46 -16.03
CA GLU A 98 15.92 5.26 -16.97
C GLU A 98 15.29 6.50 -16.31
N VAL A 99 15.14 6.47 -14.98
CA VAL A 99 14.60 7.59 -14.19
C VAL A 99 15.67 8.29 -13.34
N ALA A 100 16.95 8.01 -13.57
CA ALA A 100 18.04 8.59 -12.78
C ALA A 100 18.06 10.13 -12.84
N SER A 101 17.73 10.72 -13.98
CA SER A 101 17.63 12.18 -14.13
C SER A 101 16.41 12.79 -13.42
N ALA A 102 15.45 11.96 -12.99
CA ALA A 102 14.27 12.41 -12.24
C ALA A 102 14.56 12.57 -10.74
N VAL A 103 15.72 12.11 -10.25
CA VAL A 103 16.10 12.21 -8.84
C VAL A 103 16.95 13.45 -8.60
N THR A 104 16.49 14.32 -7.70
CA THR A 104 17.19 15.56 -7.34
C THR A 104 17.41 15.66 -5.83
N LEU A 105 18.61 16.06 -5.43
CA LEU A 105 18.91 16.44 -4.04
C LEU A 105 18.72 17.95 -3.86
N SER A 106 18.14 18.38 -2.73
CA SER A 106 18.07 19.80 -2.40
C SER A 106 19.45 20.43 -2.16
N ALA A 107 20.43 19.62 -1.76
CA ALA A 107 21.83 19.99 -1.66
C ALA A 107 22.74 18.77 -1.90
N THR A 108 23.79 18.96 -2.70
CA THR A 108 24.85 17.95 -2.91
C THR A 108 26.04 18.14 -1.97
N GLU A 109 26.18 19.32 -1.37
CA GLU A 109 27.13 19.59 -0.29
C GLU A 109 26.37 20.03 0.97
N VAL A 110 26.67 19.39 2.10
CA VAL A 110 25.95 19.63 3.36
C VAL A 110 26.95 19.97 4.46
N THR A 111 26.62 20.99 5.25
CA THR A 111 27.47 21.46 6.35
C THR A 111 26.81 21.21 7.69
N VAL A 112 27.48 20.48 8.58
CA VAL A 112 27.20 20.49 10.01
C VAL A 112 28.08 21.57 10.64
N LYS A 113 27.47 22.62 11.19
CA LYS A 113 28.20 23.75 11.75
C LYS A 113 29.00 23.37 12.99
N ALA A 114 30.14 24.03 13.20
CA ALA A 114 30.96 23.85 14.40
C ALA A 114 30.11 23.98 15.67
N GLY A 115 30.31 23.07 16.62
CA GLY A 115 29.53 22.98 17.86
C GLY A 115 28.14 22.35 17.71
N GLN A 116 27.64 22.11 16.49
CA GLN A 116 26.38 21.43 16.23
C GLN A 116 26.57 19.94 15.96
N VAL A 117 25.47 19.19 16.02
CA VAL A 117 25.41 17.73 15.75
C VAL A 117 24.50 17.36 14.60
N ALA A 118 23.87 18.33 13.95
CA ALA A 118 22.98 18.14 12.81
C ALA A 118 23.14 19.29 11.84
N SER A 119 22.99 19.00 10.55
CA SER A 119 22.80 19.99 9.49
C SER A 119 21.35 20.50 9.49
N ASP A 120 21.08 21.50 8.66
CA ASP A 120 19.71 21.76 8.21
C ASP A 120 19.15 20.52 7.47
N PRO A 121 17.82 20.34 7.43
CA PRO A 121 17.19 19.25 6.67
C PRO A 121 17.55 19.29 5.18
N VAL A 122 17.80 18.11 4.63
CA VAL A 122 18.07 17.87 3.22
C VAL A 122 16.94 16.99 2.68
N SER A 123 16.63 17.12 1.39
CA SER A 123 15.64 16.28 0.75
C SER A 123 16.15 15.65 -0.52
N VAL A 124 15.56 14.50 -0.85
CA VAL A 124 15.63 13.87 -2.16
C VAL A 124 14.23 13.83 -2.76
N THR A 125 14.10 14.25 -4.01
CA THR A 125 12.83 14.33 -4.72
C THR A 125 12.87 13.44 -5.96
N LEU A 126 11.82 12.66 -6.17
CA LEU A 126 11.57 11.95 -7.43
C LEU A 126 10.56 12.74 -8.26
N ASP A 127 10.96 13.24 -9.43
CA ASP A 127 10.05 13.93 -10.35
C ASP A 127 9.03 12.94 -10.93
N LEU A 128 7.76 13.13 -10.55
CA LEU A 128 6.66 12.26 -10.95
C LEU A 128 6.33 12.34 -12.43
N SER A 129 6.67 13.43 -13.11
CA SER A 129 6.39 13.61 -14.54
C SER A 129 7.11 12.56 -15.39
N ALA A 130 8.30 12.15 -14.96
CA ALA A 130 9.10 11.09 -15.59
C ALA A 130 8.45 9.70 -15.53
N LEU A 131 7.43 9.52 -14.68
CA LEU A 131 6.76 8.24 -14.44
C LEU A 131 5.43 8.10 -15.21
N THR A 132 4.89 9.20 -15.75
CA THR A 132 3.55 9.27 -16.35
C THR A 132 3.37 8.40 -17.60
N SER A 133 4.44 8.17 -18.36
CA SER A 133 4.39 7.27 -19.53
C SER A 133 4.46 5.79 -19.14
N ARG A 134 4.75 5.47 -17.87
CA ARG A 134 5.01 4.11 -17.39
C ARG A 134 3.74 3.54 -16.77
N ALA A 135 2.92 2.89 -17.59
CA ALA A 135 1.60 2.43 -17.18
C ALA A 135 1.59 1.29 -16.14
N ALA A 136 2.62 0.45 -16.09
CA ALA A 136 2.70 -0.66 -15.15
C ALA A 136 2.95 -0.19 -13.71
N ALA A 137 2.56 -0.98 -12.71
CA ALA A 137 2.98 -0.75 -11.33
C ALA A 137 4.49 -0.95 -11.22
N GLU A 138 5.19 -0.02 -10.55
CA GLU A 138 6.65 -0.03 -10.42
C GLU A 138 7.05 0.52 -9.05
N SER A 139 8.22 0.12 -8.55
CA SER A 139 8.83 0.66 -7.33
C SER A 139 10.21 1.21 -7.68
N TYR A 140 10.56 2.35 -7.08
CA TYR A 140 11.83 3.03 -7.29
C TYR A 140 12.53 3.20 -5.95
N THR A 141 13.67 2.52 -5.78
CA THR A 141 14.50 2.64 -4.59
C THR A 141 15.54 3.72 -4.82
N VAL A 142 15.32 4.89 -4.22
CA VAL A 142 16.27 6.00 -4.23
C VAL A 142 17.18 5.87 -3.01
N GLN A 143 18.48 5.91 -3.27
CA GLN A 143 19.51 5.83 -2.24
C GLN A 143 20.34 7.10 -2.22
N VAL A 144 20.58 7.65 -1.04
CA VAL A 144 21.48 8.80 -0.83
C VAL A 144 22.60 8.39 0.11
N SER A 145 23.84 8.55 -0.33
CA SER A 145 25.02 8.20 0.45
C SER A 145 25.93 9.40 0.69
N ILE A 146 26.65 9.39 1.82
CA ILE A 146 27.79 10.28 2.02
C ILE A 146 28.95 9.75 1.15
N GLU A 147 29.27 10.45 0.06
CA GLU A 147 30.33 10.06 -0.87
C GLU A 147 31.71 10.37 -0.29
N SER A 148 31.87 11.56 0.30
CA SER A 148 33.14 11.99 0.87
C SER A 148 32.98 13.10 1.92
N ILE A 149 34.02 13.27 2.74
CA ILE A 149 34.19 14.43 3.62
C ILE A 149 35.09 15.42 2.89
N LYS A 150 34.55 16.60 2.57
CA LYS A 150 35.30 17.69 1.92
C LYS A 150 36.16 18.45 2.92
N SER A 151 35.64 18.67 4.14
CA SER A 151 36.40 19.27 5.24
C SER A 151 35.85 18.84 6.60
N ALA A 152 36.73 18.62 7.56
CA ALA A 152 36.38 18.31 8.95
C ALA A 152 37.56 18.55 9.90
N ALA A 153 37.31 18.47 11.21
CA ALA A 153 38.38 18.27 12.19
C ALA A 153 39.03 16.88 12.01
N SER A 154 40.29 16.74 12.45
CA SER A 154 41.01 15.46 12.36
C SER A 154 40.28 14.34 13.12
N GLY A 155 40.23 13.14 12.52
CA GLY A 155 39.63 11.94 13.12
C GLY A 155 38.11 11.83 12.97
N VAL A 156 37.45 12.72 12.22
CA VAL A 156 36.06 12.52 11.77
C VAL A 156 36.08 11.63 10.53
N ASP A 157 35.40 10.49 10.58
CA ASP A 157 35.15 9.67 9.39
C ASP A 157 33.66 9.45 9.15
N ILE A 158 33.33 8.90 7.99
CA ILE A 158 31.99 8.46 7.63
C ILE A 158 31.65 7.18 8.41
N SER A 159 30.43 7.09 8.95
CA SER A 159 29.90 5.85 9.54
C SER A 159 29.88 4.72 8.52
N SER A 160 30.24 3.50 8.94
CA SER A 160 30.31 2.36 8.01
C SER A 160 28.94 1.72 7.74
N ASN A 161 27.94 2.01 8.58
CA ASN A 161 26.62 1.38 8.54
C ASN A 161 25.45 2.37 8.54
N LEU A 162 25.68 3.66 8.83
CA LEU A 162 24.64 4.71 8.85
C LEU A 162 24.90 5.83 7.84
N ASN A 163 25.71 5.57 6.80
CA ASN A 163 26.00 6.56 5.75
C ASN A 163 25.04 6.50 4.55
N LEU A 164 23.98 5.70 4.63
CA LEU A 164 23.02 5.45 3.56
C LEU A 164 21.60 5.79 4.03
N TYR A 165 20.92 6.63 3.27
CA TYR A 165 19.48 6.83 3.34
C TYR A 165 18.81 6.12 2.17
N SER A 166 17.66 5.50 2.41
CA SER A 166 16.85 4.86 1.37
C SER A 166 15.41 5.34 1.44
N ALA A 167 14.85 5.68 0.29
CA ALA A 167 13.45 5.99 0.06
C ALA A 167 12.91 5.09 -1.05
N ILE A 168 11.75 4.49 -0.82
CA ILE A 168 11.09 3.61 -1.79
C ILE A 168 9.81 4.30 -2.24
N PHE A 169 9.72 4.63 -3.52
CA PHE A 169 8.53 5.20 -4.14
C PHE A 169 7.78 4.11 -4.89
N SER A 170 6.63 3.70 -4.37
CA SER A 170 5.80 2.63 -4.90
C SER A 170 4.64 3.20 -5.70
N LYS A 171 4.72 3.13 -7.03
CA LYS A 171 3.73 3.63 -7.97
C LYS A 171 2.73 2.55 -8.38
N SER A 172 1.45 2.84 -8.29
CA SER A 172 0.40 1.96 -8.80
C SER A 172 0.39 1.89 -10.34
N ALA A 173 -0.27 0.86 -10.88
CA ALA A 173 -0.55 0.79 -12.31
C ALA A 173 -1.53 1.90 -12.71
N LYS A 174 -1.42 2.38 -13.94
CA LYS A 174 -2.30 3.42 -14.50
C LYS A 174 -3.76 3.03 -14.32
N SER A 175 -4.54 4.01 -13.89
CA SER A 175 -5.97 3.94 -13.65
C SER A 175 -6.71 4.90 -14.59
N GLU A 176 -7.92 4.53 -15.00
CA GLU A 176 -8.85 5.45 -15.68
C GLU A 176 -9.40 6.53 -14.73
N GLU A 177 -9.21 6.36 -13.41
CA GLU A 177 -9.71 7.28 -12.37
C GLU A 177 -11.22 7.54 -12.53
N ALA A 178 -11.93 6.47 -12.89
CA ALA A 178 -13.32 6.49 -13.26
C ALA A 178 -14.25 6.27 -12.06
N VAL A 179 -13.79 5.57 -11.03
CA VAL A 179 -14.63 5.27 -9.85
C VAL A 179 -14.96 6.56 -9.10
N VAL A 180 -16.24 6.72 -8.79
CA VAL A 180 -16.77 7.79 -7.95
C VAL A 180 -17.72 7.20 -6.91
N VAL A 181 -17.77 7.83 -5.74
CA VAL A 181 -18.70 7.46 -4.68
C VAL A 181 -20.03 8.19 -4.89
N GLY A 182 -21.16 7.62 -4.47
CA GLY A 182 -22.50 8.13 -4.79
C GLY A 182 -22.82 9.59 -4.44
N ASP A 183 -21.98 10.28 -3.65
CA ASP A 183 -22.08 11.70 -3.31
C ASP A 183 -21.21 12.62 -4.21
N SER A 184 -20.59 12.09 -5.27
CA SER A 184 -19.60 12.77 -6.10
C SER A 184 -20.13 13.89 -7.02
N GLY A 185 -21.40 14.26 -6.92
CA GLY A 185 -22.06 15.21 -7.83
C GLY A 185 -22.28 14.69 -9.26
N VAL A 186 -21.98 13.41 -9.53
CA VAL A 186 -22.35 12.74 -10.78
C VAL A 186 -23.76 12.21 -10.60
N ASP A 187 -24.63 12.49 -11.57
CA ASP A 187 -26.02 12.06 -11.50
C ASP A 187 -26.13 10.56 -11.76
N PHE A 188 -26.51 9.82 -10.71
CA PHE A 188 -26.86 8.42 -10.74
C PHE A 188 -28.31 8.19 -10.30
N SER A 189 -29.18 9.20 -10.42
CA SER A 189 -30.58 9.13 -9.99
C SER A 189 -31.39 8.01 -10.68
N SER A 190 -30.99 7.61 -11.88
CA SER A 190 -31.55 6.50 -12.63
C SER A 190 -30.62 5.29 -12.59
N ILE A 191 -30.67 4.51 -11.49
CA ILE A 191 -29.91 3.26 -11.37
C ILE A 191 -30.66 2.13 -12.09
N ASN A 192 -30.03 1.52 -13.09
CA ASN A 192 -30.56 0.34 -13.78
C ASN A 192 -29.77 -0.92 -13.40
N TYR A 193 -30.22 -1.63 -12.36
CA TYR A 193 -29.63 -2.92 -11.97
C TYR A 193 -29.98 -4.00 -12.99
N PHE A 194 -29.01 -4.81 -13.39
CA PHE A 194 -29.26 -5.99 -14.21
C PHE A 194 -29.18 -7.27 -13.37
N ASP A 195 -29.98 -8.26 -13.74
CA ASP A 195 -30.03 -9.60 -13.11
C ASP A 195 -30.25 -9.57 -11.58
N GLN A 196 -30.86 -8.50 -11.04
CA GLN A 196 -30.98 -8.29 -9.58
C GLN A 196 -31.65 -9.46 -8.85
N ASN A 197 -32.65 -10.08 -9.47
CA ASN A 197 -33.45 -11.15 -8.87
C ASN A 197 -32.89 -12.57 -9.13
N ASP A 198 -31.93 -12.72 -10.04
CA ASP A 198 -31.41 -14.03 -10.48
C ASP A 198 -29.88 -14.09 -10.66
N ARG A 199 -29.16 -13.08 -10.16
CA ARG A 199 -27.69 -13.01 -10.01
C ARG A 199 -27.06 -14.28 -9.47
N ALA A 200 -27.62 -14.91 -8.44
CA ALA A 200 -27.11 -16.18 -7.88
C ALA A 200 -27.13 -17.37 -8.87
N ALA A 201 -27.99 -17.30 -9.88
CA ALA A 201 -28.14 -18.30 -10.94
C ALA A 201 -27.35 -17.95 -12.21
N LYS A 202 -27.22 -16.65 -12.53
CA LYS A 202 -26.56 -16.17 -13.75
C LYS A 202 -25.09 -15.84 -13.58
N TRP A 203 -24.69 -15.37 -12.42
CA TRP A 203 -23.34 -14.90 -12.16
C TRP A 203 -22.52 -15.96 -11.43
N THR A 204 -21.20 -15.86 -11.55
CA THR A 204 -20.27 -16.67 -10.75
C THR A 204 -19.26 -15.78 -10.06
N VAL A 205 -18.74 -16.26 -8.92
CA VAL A 205 -17.69 -15.59 -8.17
C VAL A 205 -16.45 -16.48 -8.15
N SER A 206 -15.31 -15.90 -8.48
CA SER A 206 -14.03 -16.60 -8.59
C SER A 206 -12.87 -15.70 -8.12
N GLN A 207 -11.65 -16.23 -8.17
CA GLN A 207 -10.42 -15.50 -7.78
C GLN A 207 -10.53 -14.85 -6.40
N VAL A 208 -11.22 -15.52 -5.48
CA VAL A 208 -11.39 -15.06 -4.11
C VAL A 208 -10.05 -15.20 -3.39
N THR A 209 -9.62 -14.14 -2.71
CA THR A 209 -8.38 -14.17 -1.91
C THR A 209 -8.41 -15.32 -0.90
N GLU A 210 -7.35 -16.11 -0.87
CA GLU A 210 -7.26 -17.26 0.03
C GLU A 210 -7.24 -16.85 1.52
N GLY A 211 -7.91 -17.67 2.33
CA GLY A 211 -7.92 -17.52 3.78
C GLY A 211 -8.86 -16.46 4.33
N ILE A 212 -9.82 -15.97 3.54
CA ILE A 212 -10.93 -15.15 4.05
C ILE A 212 -12.12 -16.02 4.45
N ASP A 213 -12.90 -15.56 5.44
CA ASP A 213 -14.15 -16.19 5.83
C ASP A 213 -15.14 -16.15 4.68
N GLY A 214 -15.90 -17.23 4.49
CA GLY A 214 -16.87 -17.36 3.39
C GLY A 214 -16.30 -17.79 2.05
N ALA A 215 -14.98 -17.80 1.83
CA ALA A 215 -14.37 -18.14 0.54
C ALA A 215 -14.73 -19.54 -0.01
N LYS A 216 -15.07 -20.49 0.87
CA LYS A 216 -15.50 -21.85 0.49
C LYS A 216 -16.87 -21.90 -0.19
N ASP A 217 -17.64 -20.83 -0.08
CA ASP A 217 -18.93 -20.67 -0.74
C ASP A 217 -18.94 -19.35 -1.51
N PRO A 218 -18.44 -19.34 -2.76
CA PRO A 218 -18.23 -18.10 -3.49
C PRO A 218 -19.52 -17.29 -3.74
N LYS A 219 -20.69 -17.93 -3.63
CA LYS A 219 -21.99 -17.30 -3.91
C LYS A 219 -22.47 -16.37 -2.80
N ARG A 220 -21.86 -16.38 -1.61
CA ARG A 220 -22.28 -15.58 -0.46
C ARG A 220 -22.42 -14.08 -0.70
N VAL A 221 -21.72 -13.55 -1.70
CA VAL A 221 -21.79 -12.12 -2.07
C VAL A 221 -22.77 -11.85 -3.20
N ILE A 222 -23.44 -12.87 -3.74
CA ILE A 222 -24.41 -12.77 -4.83
C ILE A 222 -25.70 -13.56 -4.60
N ASP A 223 -25.90 -14.13 -3.41
CA ASP A 223 -27.02 -15.04 -3.11
C ASP A 223 -28.28 -14.33 -2.60
N GLY A 224 -28.19 -13.03 -2.26
CA GLY A 224 -29.30 -12.26 -1.72
C GLY A 224 -29.53 -12.47 -0.22
N ASN A 225 -28.64 -13.20 0.45
CA ASN A 225 -28.63 -13.39 1.89
C ASN A 225 -27.63 -12.45 2.60
N TYR A 226 -28.15 -11.33 3.09
CA TYR A 226 -27.42 -10.36 3.91
C TYR A 226 -26.84 -10.91 5.22
N GLY A 227 -27.20 -12.14 5.62
CA GLY A 227 -26.65 -12.87 6.77
C GLY A 227 -25.38 -13.68 6.47
N THR A 228 -24.90 -13.68 5.23
CA THR A 228 -23.63 -14.29 4.83
C THR A 228 -22.68 -13.24 4.27
N ASP A 229 -21.37 -13.45 4.44
CA ASP A 229 -20.36 -12.53 3.94
C ASP A 229 -19.07 -13.21 3.49
N PHE A 230 -18.29 -12.45 2.72
CA PHE A 230 -16.84 -12.56 2.69
C PHE A 230 -16.24 -11.63 3.73
N ALA A 231 -15.34 -12.14 4.57
CA ALA A 231 -14.74 -11.32 5.62
C ALA A 231 -13.29 -11.64 5.96
N SER A 232 -12.58 -10.62 6.42
CA SER A 232 -11.18 -10.69 6.80
C SER A 232 -10.87 -9.64 7.87
N ASN A 233 -9.92 -9.96 8.76
CA ASN A 233 -9.53 -9.05 9.85
C ASN A 233 -8.22 -8.32 9.53
N ASN A 234 -8.26 -6.98 9.47
CA ASN A 234 -7.11 -6.11 9.18
C ASN A 234 -6.33 -6.47 7.90
N ARG A 235 -6.94 -7.23 6.98
CA ARG A 235 -6.30 -7.70 5.75
C ARG A 235 -7.25 -7.49 4.58
N GLY A 236 -6.76 -6.77 3.58
CA GLY A 236 -7.47 -6.57 2.32
C GLY A 236 -7.67 -7.88 1.57
N PHE A 237 -8.69 -7.92 0.73
CA PHE A 237 -9.03 -9.09 -0.08
C PHE A 237 -9.71 -8.66 -1.37
N SER A 238 -9.73 -9.57 -2.34
CA SER A 238 -10.36 -9.39 -3.63
C SER A 238 -11.20 -10.60 -4.03
N PHE A 239 -12.12 -10.37 -4.95
CA PHE A 239 -12.85 -11.40 -5.68
C PHE A 239 -13.26 -10.87 -7.06
N VAL A 240 -13.57 -11.78 -7.98
CA VAL A 240 -14.07 -11.48 -9.33
C VAL A 240 -15.49 -11.98 -9.48
N VAL A 241 -16.39 -11.13 -9.96
CA VAL A 241 -17.74 -11.49 -10.39
C VAL A 241 -17.76 -11.60 -11.92
N ASP A 242 -18.17 -12.76 -12.45
CA ASP A 242 -18.51 -12.95 -13.87
C ASP A 242 -20.02 -12.83 -14.03
N PHE A 243 -20.48 -11.86 -14.82
CA PHE A 243 -21.89 -11.63 -15.12
C PHE A 243 -22.51 -12.68 -16.06
N GLY A 244 -21.70 -13.58 -16.62
CA GLY A 244 -22.11 -14.62 -17.57
C GLY A 244 -22.34 -14.09 -18.99
N LYS A 245 -22.44 -12.77 -19.17
CA LYS A 245 -22.59 -12.05 -20.44
C LYS A 245 -21.81 -10.74 -20.41
N VAL A 246 -21.51 -10.21 -21.60
CA VAL A 246 -20.93 -8.86 -21.72
C VAL A 246 -22.04 -7.84 -21.53
N ILE A 247 -21.82 -6.92 -20.59
CA ILE A 247 -22.63 -5.73 -20.33
C ILE A 247 -21.93 -4.56 -21.03
N SER A 248 -22.50 -4.04 -22.12
CA SER A 248 -21.88 -2.93 -22.86
C SER A 248 -21.89 -1.61 -22.08
N GLY A 249 -22.90 -1.43 -21.23
CA GLY A 249 -23.13 -0.20 -20.47
C GLY A 249 -22.75 -0.28 -18.99
N PHE A 250 -21.82 -1.16 -18.57
CA PHE A 250 -21.52 -1.31 -17.13
C PHE A 250 -21.07 0.02 -16.52
N ARG A 251 -21.81 0.44 -15.48
CA ARG A 251 -21.78 1.80 -14.94
C ARG A 251 -21.37 1.87 -13.47
N GLY A 252 -21.32 0.73 -12.79
CA GLY A 252 -20.80 0.65 -11.43
C GLY A 252 -21.36 -0.50 -10.62
N VAL A 253 -21.10 -0.45 -9.31
CA VAL A 253 -21.47 -1.49 -8.37
C VAL A 253 -22.06 -0.89 -7.10
N LEU A 254 -22.92 -1.66 -6.44
CA LEU A 254 -23.38 -1.39 -5.08
C LEU A 254 -23.02 -2.58 -4.22
N THR A 255 -22.32 -2.33 -3.11
CA THR A 255 -21.96 -3.38 -2.16
C THR A 255 -22.58 -3.13 -0.80
N TYR A 256 -23.06 -4.19 -0.17
CA TYR A 256 -23.49 -4.18 1.22
C TYR A 256 -22.42 -4.76 2.13
N TYR A 257 -22.50 -4.36 3.39
CA TYR A 257 -21.64 -4.74 4.48
C TYR A 257 -22.49 -5.30 5.62
N TRP A 258 -21.86 -6.06 6.52
CA TRP A 258 -22.51 -6.57 7.71
C TRP A 258 -23.02 -5.45 8.63
N ALA A 259 -22.22 -4.39 8.74
CA ALA A 259 -22.52 -3.14 9.45
C ALA A 259 -21.58 -2.02 8.98
N ASP A 260 -21.91 -0.77 9.30
CA ASP A 260 -21.06 0.39 8.96
C ASP A 260 -19.59 0.24 9.40
N TRP A 261 -19.37 -0.27 10.62
CA TRP A 261 -18.03 -0.42 11.17
C TRP A 261 -17.22 -1.56 10.52
N THR A 262 -17.86 -2.37 9.68
CA THR A 262 -17.22 -3.43 8.88
C THR A 262 -16.98 -3.03 7.43
N ALA A 263 -17.44 -1.85 7.00
CA ALA A 263 -17.17 -1.34 5.68
C ALA A 263 -15.65 -1.14 5.49
N PRO A 264 -15.09 -1.42 4.30
CA PRO A 264 -13.72 -1.03 4.00
C PRO A 264 -13.57 0.50 4.05
N LYS A 265 -12.34 1.00 3.99
CA LYS A 265 -12.04 2.44 3.89
C LYS A 265 -11.61 2.85 2.50
N GLU A 266 -11.11 1.92 1.70
CA GLU A 266 -10.80 2.15 0.30
C GLU A 266 -10.93 0.85 -0.47
N ILE A 267 -11.41 0.97 -1.70
CA ILE A 267 -11.54 -0.13 -2.65
C ILE A 267 -10.92 0.25 -3.99
N GLN A 268 -10.62 -0.76 -4.79
CA GLN A 268 -10.27 -0.64 -6.20
C GLN A 268 -11.24 -1.48 -7.04
N LEU A 269 -11.67 -0.93 -8.17
CA LEU A 269 -12.42 -1.65 -9.19
C LEU A 269 -11.58 -1.85 -10.45
N GLU A 270 -11.70 -3.04 -11.03
CA GLU A 270 -11.20 -3.34 -12.36
C GLU A 270 -12.30 -4.06 -13.15
N CYS A 271 -12.37 -3.86 -14.46
CA CYS A 271 -13.29 -4.60 -15.32
C CYS A 271 -12.58 -5.27 -16.49
N SER A 272 -13.21 -6.29 -17.05
CA SER A 272 -12.70 -7.04 -18.19
C SER A 272 -13.84 -7.65 -19.00
N VAL A 273 -13.62 -7.82 -20.31
CA VAL A 273 -14.55 -8.54 -21.21
C VAL A 273 -14.15 -10.01 -21.35
N ASP A 274 -12.85 -10.31 -21.26
CA ASP A 274 -12.25 -11.63 -21.55
C ASP A 274 -11.80 -12.39 -20.29
N GLY A 275 -11.69 -11.70 -19.14
CA GLY A 275 -11.21 -12.25 -17.86
C GLY A 275 -9.69 -12.25 -17.72
N THR A 276 -8.95 -11.82 -18.75
CA THR A 276 -7.49 -11.84 -18.81
C THR A 276 -6.88 -10.45 -18.94
N THR A 277 -7.53 -9.56 -19.68
CA THR A 277 -7.12 -8.17 -19.88
C THR A 277 -7.98 -7.27 -19.01
N TRP A 278 -7.37 -6.58 -18.06
CA TRP A 278 -8.08 -5.80 -17.05
C TRP A 278 -7.88 -4.30 -17.25
N THR A 279 -8.98 -3.55 -17.27
CA THR A 279 -8.97 -2.10 -17.18
C THR A 279 -9.08 -1.71 -15.70
N ASN A 280 -8.05 -1.04 -15.18
CA ASN A 280 -8.09 -0.47 -13.84
C ASN A 280 -8.99 0.78 -13.84
N LEU A 281 -10.17 0.67 -13.25
CA LEU A 281 -11.15 1.75 -13.18
C LEU A 281 -10.79 2.77 -12.10
N GLY A 282 -9.99 2.36 -11.12
CA GLY A 282 -9.46 3.22 -10.07
C GLY A 282 -9.94 2.88 -8.68
N ARG A 283 -9.62 3.78 -7.75
CA ARG A 283 -9.85 3.63 -6.32
C ARG A 283 -10.89 4.62 -5.83
N ALA A 284 -11.63 4.21 -4.81
CA ALA A 284 -12.56 5.07 -4.09
C ALA A 284 -12.26 5.00 -2.60
N ASP A 285 -11.98 6.17 -2.01
CA ASP A 285 -11.98 6.35 -0.56
C ASP A 285 -13.43 6.49 -0.08
N ILE A 286 -13.84 5.62 0.85
CA ILE A 286 -15.19 5.61 1.42
C ILE A 286 -15.16 5.90 2.92
N SER A 287 -14.05 6.43 3.44
CA SER A 287 -13.85 6.67 4.86
C SER A 287 -14.87 7.65 5.46
N ALA A 288 -15.39 8.56 4.64
CA ALA A 288 -16.38 9.57 5.02
C ALA A 288 -17.83 9.05 5.01
N LEU A 289 -18.11 7.91 4.35
CA LEU A 289 -19.46 7.34 4.32
C LEU A 289 -19.80 6.70 5.67
N THR A 290 -20.95 7.08 6.22
CA THR A 290 -21.50 6.52 7.46
C THR A 290 -23.01 6.36 7.33
N GLY A 291 -23.60 5.36 8.00
CA GLY A 291 -25.04 5.31 8.28
C GLY A 291 -25.93 4.47 7.36
N ASP A 292 -25.43 3.48 6.62
CA ASP A 292 -26.30 2.71 5.70
C ASP A 292 -25.82 1.29 5.32
N ALA A 293 -24.76 0.79 5.97
CA ALA A 293 -24.11 -0.52 5.78
C ALA A 293 -23.95 -0.92 4.31
N LYS A 294 -23.77 0.06 3.42
CA LYS A 294 -23.62 -0.13 1.97
C LYS A 294 -22.84 1.03 1.38
N SER A 295 -22.29 0.83 0.19
CA SER A 295 -21.74 1.92 -0.59
C SER A 295 -22.04 1.73 -2.06
N PHE A 296 -22.29 2.86 -2.71
CA PHE A 296 -22.56 2.96 -4.12
C PHE A 296 -21.32 3.51 -4.82
N PHE A 297 -20.84 2.77 -5.82
CA PHE A 297 -19.65 3.10 -6.60
C PHE A 297 -20.05 3.24 -8.06
N GLY A 298 -20.16 4.48 -8.54
CA GLY A 298 -20.41 4.76 -9.95
C GLY A 298 -19.11 4.92 -10.74
N LEU A 299 -19.24 4.95 -12.06
CA LEU A 299 -18.15 5.26 -12.99
C LEU A 299 -18.46 6.57 -13.71
N LYS A 300 -17.45 7.39 -14.00
CA LYS A 300 -17.61 8.66 -14.75
C LYS A 300 -18.17 8.43 -16.17
N LYS A 301 -17.80 7.32 -16.82
CA LYS A 301 -18.33 6.82 -18.10
C LYS A 301 -18.65 5.32 -17.99
N ALA A 302 -19.51 4.79 -18.85
CA ALA A 302 -19.71 3.35 -18.94
C ALA A 302 -18.52 2.64 -19.59
N TYR A 303 -18.35 1.36 -19.25
CA TYR A 303 -17.34 0.47 -19.82
C TYR A 303 -17.99 -0.85 -20.21
N PRO A 304 -17.54 -1.52 -21.29
CA PRO A 304 -17.93 -2.88 -21.54
C PRO A 304 -17.29 -3.81 -20.49
N ALA A 305 -18.10 -4.61 -19.81
CA ALA A 305 -17.63 -5.53 -18.79
C ALA A 305 -18.44 -6.84 -18.79
N ARG A 306 -17.73 -7.95 -18.68
CA ARG A 306 -18.30 -9.25 -18.27
C ARG A 306 -17.83 -9.62 -16.87
N TYR A 307 -16.57 -9.30 -16.57
CA TYR A 307 -15.92 -9.57 -15.30
C TYR A 307 -15.65 -8.25 -14.58
N VAL A 308 -15.90 -8.23 -13.28
CA VAL A 308 -15.52 -7.12 -12.40
C VAL A 308 -14.74 -7.67 -11.22
N ARG A 309 -13.55 -7.11 -10.98
CA ARG A 309 -12.76 -7.38 -9.78
C ARG A 309 -13.03 -6.28 -8.77
N TYR A 310 -13.41 -6.69 -7.58
CA TYR A 310 -13.54 -5.83 -6.42
C TYR A 310 -12.40 -6.14 -5.45
N THR A 311 -11.61 -5.14 -5.10
CA THR A 311 -10.46 -5.28 -4.20
C THR A 311 -10.58 -4.31 -3.05
N VAL A 312 -10.58 -4.80 -1.81
CA VAL A 312 -10.41 -4.00 -0.60
C VAL A 312 -8.94 -3.64 -0.43
N THR A 313 -8.59 -2.37 -0.58
CA THR A 313 -7.20 -1.88 -0.45
C THR A 313 -6.90 -1.29 0.92
N LYS A 314 -7.90 -0.73 1.62
CA LYS A 314 -7.79 -0.33 3.03
C LYS A 314 -8.87 -1.03 3.87
N PRO A 315 -8.53 -2.15 4.55
CA PRO A 315 -9.45 -2.84 5.44
C PRO A 315 -9.60 -2.12 6.79
N VAL A 316 -10.52 -2.60 7.61
CA VAL A 316 -10.72 -2.24 9.02
C VAL A 316 -10.54 -3.50 9.89
N GLY A 317 -10.77 -3.36 11.21
CA GLY A 317 -10.62 -4.44 12.19
C GLY A 317 -11.22 -5.76 11.72
N ARG A 318 -12.50 -5.74 11.32
CA ARG A 318 -13.18 -6.79 10.55
C ARG A 318 -13.81 -6.14 9.33
N THR A 319 -13.35 -6.46 8.13
CA THR A 319 -13.98 -6.01 6.89
C THR A 319 -14.89 -7.08 6.33
N SER A 320 -16.10 -6.70 5.89
CA SER A 320 -17.07 -7.62 5.29
C SER A 320 -17.63 -7.09 3.98
N ILE A 321 -17.97 -7.99 3.06
CA ILE A 321 -18.90 -7.73 1.96
C ILE A 321 -20.00 -8.79 2.04
N THR A 322 -21.26 -8.38 2.19
CA THR A 322 -22.43 -9.27 2.27
C THR A 322 -23.10 -9.44 0.92
N GLU A 323 -23.23 -8.37 0.14
CA GLU A 323 -23.86 -8.44 -1.18
C GLU A 323 -23.13 -7.56 -2.18
N PHE A 324 -23.13 -7.99 -3.43
CA PHE A 324 -22.61 -7.30 -4.58
C PHE A 324 -23.68 -7.22 -5.67
N TYR A 325 -23.99 -6.00 -6.08
CA TYR A 325 -24.88 -5.68 -7.19
C TYR A 325 -24.09 -4.86 -8.21
N ALA A 326 -24.49 -4.96 -9.48
CA ALA A 326 -23.95 -4.18 -10.57
C ALA A 326 -25.09 -3.49 -11.32
N PHE A 327 -24.80 -2.34 -11.89
CA PHE A 327 -25.76 -1.56 -12.67
C PHE A 327 -25.12 -1.06 -13.96
N GLU A 328 -25.97 -0.77 -14.93
CA GLU A 328 -25.60 -0.27 -16.24
C GLU A 328 -26.29 1.07 -16.53
N ASP A 329 -25.83 1.75 -17.58
CA ASP A 329 -26.60 2.86 -18.15
C ASP A 329 -28.00 2.35 -18.56
N ALA A 330 -29.02 3.16 -18.32
CA ALA A 330 -30.34 2.85 -18.83
C ALA A 330 -30.29 2.76 -20.37
N ALA A 331 -30.95 1.76 -20.95
CA ALA A 331 -31.11 1.73 -22.40
C ALA A 331 -31.81 3.03 -22.83
N GLU A 332 -31.29 3.71 -23.85
CA GLU A 332 -32.02 4.81 -24.48
C GLU A 332 -33.35 4.24 -24.95
N ALA A 333 -34.47 4.82 -24.51
CA ALA A 333 -35.78 4.46 -25.04
C ALA A 333 -35.73 4.66 -26.55
N THR A 334 -35.85 3.57 -27.30
CA THR A 334 -35.88 3.69 -28.76
C THR A 334 -37.20 4.34 -29.15
N ALA A 335 -37.24 5.04 -30.29
CA ALA A 335 -38.48 5.68 -30.74
C ALA A 335 -39.65 4.68 -30.82
N ASP A 336 -39.36 3.39 -31.05
CA ASP A 336 -40.35 2.31 -31.12
C ASP A 336 -40.96 1.96 -29.74
N ASP A 337 -40.23 2.20 -28.63
CA ASP A 337 -40.74 2.01 -27.27
C ASP A 337 -41.77 3.09 -26.87
N ILE A 338 -41.72 4.25 -27.53
CA ILE A 338 -42.64 5.37 -27.27
C ILE A 338 -43.95 5.24 -28.08
N PHE A 339 -43.91 4.58 -29.23
CA PHE A 339 -45.06 4.49 -30.16
C PHE A 339 -45.76 3.13 -30.20
N SER A 340 -45.33 2.12 -29.43
CA SER A 340 -46.02 0.83 -29.36
C SER A 340 -47.23 0.80 -28.42
N GLY A 341 -47.57 1.92 -27.77
CA GLY A 341 -48.82 2.10 -27.05
C GLY A 341 -50.01 2.43 -27.97
N ALA A 342 -50.41 1.48 -28.82
CA ALA A 342 -51.68 1.58 -29.54
C ALA A 342 -52.37 0.21 -29.71
N THR A 343 -53.55 0.11 -29.08
CA THR A 343 -54.68 -0.85 -29.27
C THR A 343 -54.43 -2.31 -28.83
N GLU A 344 -55.29 -2.97 -28.05
CA GLU A 344 -56.76 -2.86 -27.90
C GLU A 344 -57.26 -2.39 -26.53
#